data_AF-A0A258X106-F1
#
_entry.id   AF-A0A258X106-F1
#
_cell.length_a   1.000
_cell.length_b   1.000
_cell.length_c   1.000
_cell.angle_alpha   90.00
_cell.angle_beta   90.00
_cell.angle_gamma   90.00
#
_symmetry.space_group_name_H-M   'P 1'
#
loop_
_entity.id
_entity.type
_entity.pdbx_description
1 polymer ?
#
loop_
_entity_poly.entity_id
_entity_poly.type
_entity_poly.pdbx_seq_one_letter_code
_entity_poly.pdbx_strand_id
1 'polypeptide(L)'
;MNKLLMILASVALMVSVAQADVKKGQRAYLKTFKSAFGMNGTKFAAEHTVHEWEGLFADGAKGFIKEYGERFPKAKKKLENPHNAGKLQDIGDFVKEYGNDSGNVPSCG
;
A
#
# COMPACT_ATOMS: atom_id res chain seq x y z
N MET A 1 5.85 13.26 36.83
CA MET A 1 6.12 11.97 36.16
C MET A 1 4.98 11.51 35.22
N ASN A 2 3.76 12.04 35.34
CA ASN A 2 2.61 11.54 34.57
C ASN A 2 2.53 12.05 33.12
N LYS A 3 3.21 13.14 32.78
CA LYS A 3 3.19 13.73 31.42
C LYS A 3 4.04 12.95 30.41
N LEU A 4 5.16 12.39 30.83
CA LEU A 4 6.07 11.59 29.97
C LEU A 4 5.46 10.23 29.60
N LEU A 5 4.73 9.59 30.53
CA LEU A 5 4.02 8.32 30.27
C LEU A 5 2.88 8.48 29.24
N MET A 6 2.17 9.61 29.25
CA MET A 6 1.11 9.87 28.26
C MET A 6 1.65 10.14 26.85
N ILE A 7 2.82 10.77 26.72
CA ILE A 7 3.47 11.02 25.42
C ILE A 7 4.00 9.70 24.82
N LEU A 8 4.60 8.83 25.64
CA LEU A 8 5.06 7.52 25.18
C LEU A 8 3.90 6.59 24.78
N ALA A 9 2.77 6.63 25.48
CA ALA A 9 1.59 5.84 25.14
C ALA A 9 0.96 6.29 23.80
N SER A 10 0.91 7.60 23.53
CA SER A 10 0.32 8.13 22.29
C SER A 10 1.17 7.81 21.05
N VAL A 11 2.50 7.81 21.16
CA VAL A 11 3.39 7.39 20.06
C VAL A 11 3.25 5.89 19.76
N ALA A 12 3.16 5.03 20.78
CA ALA A 12 2.96 3.59 20.58
C ALA A 12 1.63 3.26 19.89
N LEU A 13 0.56 3.99 20.22
CA LEU A 13 -0.74 3.87 19.55
C LEU A 13 -0.65 4.23 18.06
N MET A 14 0.09 5.29 17.69
CA MET A 14 0.26 5.72 16.30
C MET A 14 1.04 4.70 15.45
N VAL A 15 2.06 4.03 16.01
CA VAL A 15 2.78 2.98 15.29
C VAL A 15 1.89 1.74 15.05
N SER A 16 1.04 1.40 16.03
CA SER A 16 0.15 0.24 15.93
C SER A 16 -0.92 0.37 14.85
N VAL A 17 -1.44 1.59 14.61
CA VAL A 17 -2.46 1.83 13.57
C VAL A 17 -1.85 1.77 12.18
N ALA A 18 -0.67 2.36 11.96
CA ALA A 18 0.03 2.30 10.68
C ALA A 18 0.30 0.85 10.25
N GLN A 19 0.73 0.00 11.18
CA GLN A 19 1.00 -1.41 10.89
C GLN A 19 -0.29 -2.21 10.59
N ALA A 20 -1.44 -1.82 11.16
CA ALA A 20 -2.74 -2.41 10.84
C ALA A 20 -3.21 -2.03 9.43
N ASP A 21 -3.03 -0.77 9.04
CA ASP A 21 -3.36 -0.27 7.70
C ASP A 21 -2.49 -0.92 6.63
N VAL A 22 -1.19 -1.10 6.88
CA VAL A 22 -0.28 -1.86 6.01
C VAL A 22 -0.78 -3.30 5.77
N LYS A 23 -1.20 -4.01 6.82
CA LYS A 23 -1.75 -5.38 6.69
C LYS A 23 -3.09 -5.40 5.94
N LYS A 24 -3.92 -4.39 6.14
CA LYS A 24 -5.18 -4.21 5.42
C LYS A 24 -4.92 -3.98 3.93
N GLY A 25 -3.94 -3.14 3.59
CA GLY A 25 -3.46 -2.90 2.24
C GLY A 25 -2.95 -4.14 1.55
N GLN A 26 -2.07 -4.88 2.21
CA GLN A 26 -1.57 -6.16 1.70
C GLN A 26 -2.71 -7.14 1.41
N ARG A 27 -3.67 -7.28 2.33
CA ARG A 27 -4.84 -8.14 2.14
C ARG A 27 -5.73 -7.65 1.00
N ALA A 28 -5.93 -6.33 0.87
CA ALA A 28 -6.70 -5.72 -0.20
C ALA A 28 -6.06 -6.03 -1.56
N TYR A 29 -4.73 -5.88 -1.68
CA TYR A 29 -3.97 -6.27 -2.86
C TYR A 29 -4.17 -7.76 -3.21
N LEU A 30 -3.93 -8.65 -2.25
CA LEU A 30 -3.97 -10.10 -2.46
C LEU A 30 -5.36 -10.58 -2.94
N LYS A 31 -6.43 -10.03 -2.38
CA LYS A 31 -7.81 -10.39 -2.76
C LYS A 31 -8.27 -9.74 -4.05
N THR A 32 -7.74 -8.56 -4.39
CA THR A 32 -8.32 -7.71 -5.43
C THR A 32 -7.50 -7.75 -6.72
N PHE A 33 -6.18 -7.68 -6.63
CA PHE A 33 -5.33 -7.41 -7.79
C PHE A 33 -4.25 -8.47 -8.05
N LYS A 34 -3.87 -9.31 -7.08
CA LYS A 34 -2.88 -10.40 -7.27
C LYS A 34 -3.11 -11.21 -8.55
N SER A 35 -4.33 -11.71 -8.76
CA SER A 35 -4.64 -12.51 -9.95
C SER A 35 -4.62 -11.70 -11.25
N ALA A 36 -4.90 -10.40 -11.19
CA ALA A 36 -4.95 -9.53 -12.35
C ALA A 36 -3.54 -9.09 -12.79
N PHE A 37 -2.62 -8.91 -11.83
CA PHE A 37 -1.24 -8.53 -12.07
C PHE A 37 -0.28 -9.72 -12.18
N GLY A 38 -0.69 -10.91 -11.75
CA GLY A 38 0.12 -12.13 -11.86
C GLY A 38 1.31 -12.20 -10.90
N MET A 39 1.35 -11.36 -9.86
CA MET A 39 2.45 -11.28 -8.90
C MET A 39 1.96 -11.22 -7.45
N ASN A 40 2.74 -11.76 -6.51
CA ASN A 40 2.43 -11.69 -5.08
C ASN A 40 2.69 -10.28 -4.52
N GLY A 41 2.33 -10.05 -3.25
CA GLY A 41 2.45 -8.73 -2.61
C GLY A 41 3.90 -8.27 -2.50
N THR A 42 4.84 -9.18 -2.19
CA THR A 42 6.26 -8.85 -2.06
C THR A 42 6.86 -8.39 -3.38
N LYS A 43 6.63 -9.14 -4.47
CA LYS A 43 7.07 -8.72 -5.80
C LYS A 43 6.44 -7.40 -6.21
N PHE A 44 5.14 -7.25 -5.95
CA PHE A 44 4.43 -6.00 -6.26
C PHE A 44 5.02 -4.81 -5.54
N ALA A 45 5.19 -4.85 -4.21
CA ALA A 45 5.73 -3.72 -3.45
C ALA A 45 7.16 -3.36 -3.88
N ALA A 46 7.97 -4.34 -4.29
CA ALA A 46 9.33 -4.13 -4.76
C ALA A 46 9.46 -3.58 -6.19
N GLU A 47 8.36 -3.41 -6.95
CA GLU A 47 8.41 -2.86 -8.32
C GLU A 47 8.91 -1.42 -8.37
N HIS A 48 8.69 -0.65 -7.31
CA HIS A 48 9.10 0.76 -7.21
C HIS A 48 9.75 1.06 -5.86
N THR A 49 10.50 2.16 -5.82
CA THR A 49 10.96 2.80 -4.58
C THR A 49 9.79 3.39 -3.79
N VAL A 50 10.00 3.67 -2.50
CA VAL A 50 8.98 4.35 -1.67
C VAL A 50 8.57 5.68 -2.29
N HIS A 51 9.54 6.47 -2.77
CA HIS A 51 9.26 7.78 -3.38
C HIS A 51 8.45 7.68 -4.67
N GLU A 52 8.78 6.73 -5.54
CA GLU A 52 7.99 6.47 -6.75
C GLU A 52 6.57 6.01 -6.40
N TRP A 53 6.41 5.18 -5.35
CA TRP A 53 5.10 4.79 -4.86
C TRP A 53 4.29 5.97 -4.32
N GLU A 54 4.91 6.88 -3.58
CA GLU A 54 4.28 8.13 -3.15
C GLU A 54 3.77 8.93 -4.35
N GLY A 55 4.58 9.06 -5.41
CA GLY A 55 4.18 9.73 -6.64
C GLY A 55 3.03 9.02 -7.37
N LEU A 56 3.06 7.69 -7.48
CA LEU A 56 2.02 6.91 -8.15
C LEU A 56 0.69 6.95 -7.40
N PHE A 57 0.73 6.95 -6.07
CA PHE A 57 -0.43 7.02 -5.20
C PHE A 57 -0.91 8.45 -4.89
N ALA A 58 -0.15 9.46 -5.31
CA ALA A 58 -0.59 10.86 -5.25
C ALA A 58 -1.89 11.10 -6.02
N ASP A 59 -2.60 12.18 -5.67
CA ASP A 59 -3.86 12.61 -6.30
C ASP A 59 -4.94 11.53 -6.40
N GLY A 60 -4.99 10.62 -5.42
CA GLY A 60 -5.94 9.51 -5.40
C GLY A 60 -5.56 8.36 -6.33
N ALA A 61 -4.26 8.03 -6.39
CA ALA A 61 -3.71 6.93 -7.17
C ALA A 61 -3.87 7.05 -8.70
N LYS A 62 -3.99 8.27 -9.24
CA LYS A 62 -4.13 8.48 -10.69
C LYS A 62 -2.94 7.95 -11.48
N GLY A 63 -1.72 8.19 -10.99
CA GLY A 63 -0.49 7.68 -11.61
C GLY A 63 -0.48 6.15 -11.65
N PHE A 64 -0.78 5.53 -10.51
CA PHE A 64 -0.92 4.08 -10.38
C PHE A 64 -1.98 3.49 -11.33
N ILE A 65 -3.18 4.06 -11.35
CA ILE A 65 -4.28 3.61 -12.22
C ILE A 65 -3.88 3.70 -13.70
N LYS A 66 -3.21 4.78 -14.11
CA LYS A 66 -2.71 4.95 -15.47
C LYS A 66 -1.69 3.88 -15.82
N GLU A 67 -0.61 3.78 -15.04
CA GLU A 67 0.50 2.87 -15.34
C GLU A 67 0.05 1.40 -15.30
N TYR A 68 -0.60 0.97 -14.21
CA TYR A 68 -1.03 -0.41 -14.06
C TYR A 68 -2.23 -0.74 -14.94
N GLY A 69 -3.05 0.25 -15.32
CA GLY A 69 -4.11 0.08 -16.31
C GLY A 69 -3.57 -0.17 -17.72
N GLU A 70 -2.44 0.45 -18.08
CA GLU A 70 -1.72 0.23 -19.34
C GLU A 70 -1.00 -1.13 -19.35
N ARG A 71 -0.29 -1.46 -18.27
CA ARG A 71 0.46 -2.73 -18.12
C ARG A 71 -0.46 -3.95 -17.96
N PHE A 72 -1.60 -3.77 -17.28
CA PHE A 72 -2.57 -4.83 -17.01
C PHE A 72 -3.98 -4.43 -17.49
N PRO A 73 -4.27 -4.46 -18.81
CA PRO A 73 -5.54 -4.02 -19.36
C PRO A 73 -6.78 -4.70 -18.76
N LYS A 74 -6.64 -5.96 -18.34
CA LYS A 74 -7.72 -6.72 -17.67
C LYS A 74 -8.07 -6.16 -16.27
N ALA A 75 -7.13 -5.47 -15.63
CA ALA A 75 -7.33 -4.84 -14.33
C ALA A 75 -7.88 -3.41 -14.43
N LYS A 76 -7.78 -2.75 -15.59
CA LYS A 76 -8.12 -1.33 -15.79
C LYS A 76 -9.52 -0.96 -15.28
N LYS A 77 -10.55 -1.72 -15.69
CA LYS A 77 -11.93 -1.50 -15.22
C LYS A 77 -12.07 -1.60 -13.70
N LYS A 78 -11.25 -2.43 -13.05
CA LYS A 78 -11.25 -2.61 -11.59
C LYS A 78 -10.48 -1.49 -10.89
N LEU A 79 -9.38 -1.02 -11.49
CA LEU A 79 -8.59 0.11 -11.01
C LEU A 79 -9.39 1.41 -11.06
N GLU A 80 -10.13 1.64 -12.14
CA GLU A 80 -10.95 2.86 -12.34
C GLU A 80 -12.28 2.84 -11.58
N ASN A 81 -12.64 1.71 -10.94
CA ASN A 81 -13.91 1.60 -10.22
C ASN A 81 -13.86 2.40 -8.90
N PRO A 82 -14.70 3.43 -8.70
CA PRO A 82 -14.72 4.25 -7.50
C PRO A 82 -14.94 3.46 -6.20
N HIS A 83 -15.63 2.33 -6.24
CA HIS A 83 -15.83 1.46 -5.08
C HIS A 83 -14.52 0.83 -4.57
N ASN A 84 -13.43 0.90 -5.33
CA ASN A 84 -12.10 0.44 -4.91
C ASN A 84 -11.21 1.57 -4.40
N ALA A 85 -11.64 2.84 -4.39
CA ALA A 85 -10.80 3.96 -3.96
C ALA A 85 -10.19 3.75 -2.56
N GLY A 86 -11.00 3.33 -1.58
CA GLY A 86 -10.49 3.02 -0.24
C GLY A 86 -9.49 1.85 -0.22
N LYS A 87 -9.67 0.84 -1.07
CA LYS A 87 -8.71 -0.26 -1.20
C LYS A 87 -7.41 0.21 -1.84
N LEU A 88 -7.48 1.12 -2.81
CA LEU A 88 -6.29 1.70 -3.43
C LEU A 88 -5.52 2.53 -2.42
N GLN A 89 -6.19 3.28 -1.55
CA GLN A 89 -5.54 3.97 -0.45
C GLN A 89 -4.82 2.98 0.48
N ASP A 90 -5.52 1.94 0.97
CA ASP A 90 -4.91 0.92 1.83
C ASP A 90 -3.69 0.25 1.14
N ILE A 91 -3.81 -0.07 -0.16
CA ILE A 91 -2.72 -0.65 -0.95
C ILE A 91 -1.53 0.31 -1.05
N GLY A 92 -1.79 1.60 -1.19
CA GLY A 92 -0.77 2.64 -1.20
C GLY A 92 0.07 2.61 0.08
N ASP A 93 -0.57 2.48 1.25
CA ASP A 93 0.15 2.42 2.52
C ASP A 93 0.98 1.13 2.65
N PHE A 94 0.47 0.02 2.12
CA PHE A 94 1.24 -1.22 2.00
C PHE A 94 2.50 -1.07 1.15
N VAL A 95 2.42 -0.48 -0.04
CA VAL A 95 3.60 -0.41 -0.94
C VAL A 95 4.61 0.65 -0.52
N LYS A 96 4.18 1.73 0.15
CA LYS A 96 5.09 2.72 0.73
C LYS A 96 5.89 2.16 1.92
N GLU A 97 5.31 1.23 2.69
CA GLU A 97 6.01 0.58 3.79
C GLU A 97 7.10 -0.39 3.29
N TYR A 98 6.88 -1.05 2.15
CA TYR A 98 7.72 -2.15 1.65
C TYR A 98 8.28 -1.91 0.25
N GLY A 99 8.42 -0.64 -0.15
CA GLY A 99 9.12 -0.26 -1.39
C GLY A 99 10.54 -0.84 -1.41
N ASN A 100 11.14 -0.98 -2.59
CA ASN A 100 12.39 -1.74 -2.73
C ASN A 100 13.56 -1.22 -1.86
N ASP A 101 13.52 0.07 -1.54
CA ASP A 101 14.53 0.84 -0.82
C ASP A 101 14.12 1.13 0.64
N SER A 102 12.97 0.63 1.09
CA SER A 102 12.44 0.86 2.44
C SER A 102 13.29 0.23 3.55
N GLY A 103 14.11 -0.77 3.24
CA GLY A 103 14.79 -1.61 4.24
C GLY A 103 13.84 -2.54 5.00
N ASN A 104 12.53 -2.48 4.72
CA ASN A 104 11.50 -3.32 5.33
C ASN A 104 11.14 -4.46 4.37
N VAL A 105 11.06 -5.69 4.89
CA VAL A 105 10.59 -6.85 4.12
C VAL A 105 9.31 -7.36 4.77
N PRO A 106 8.20 -7.55 4.01
CA PRO A 106 6.97 -8.09 4.58
C PRO A 106 7.25 -9.47 5.18
N SER A 107 6.82 -9.71 6.42
CA SER A 107 7.09 -10.95 7.16
C SER A 107 6.46 -12.22 6.56
N CYS A 108 5.85 -12.15 5.38
CA CYS A 108 5.04 -13.18 4.76
C CYS A 108 5.29 -13.30 3.24
N GLY A 109 6.52 -13.03 2.81
CA GLY A 109 6.97 -13.27 1.43
C GLY A 109 6.83 -14.73 1.01
#